data_AF-G8B1P4-F1
#
_entry.id   AF-G8B1P4-F1
#
_cell.length_a   1.000
_cell.length_b   1.000
_cell.length_c   1.000
_cell.angle_alpha   90.00
_cell.angle_beta   90.00
_cell.angle_gamma   90.00
#
_symmetry.space_group_name_H-M   'P 1'
#
loop_
_entity.id
_entity.type
_entity.pdbx_description
1 polymer ?
#
loop_
_entity_poly.entity_id
_entity_poly.type
_entity_poly.pdbx_seq_one_letter_code
_entity_poly.pdbx_strand_id
1 'polypeptide(L)'
;MKTFTIILILGKAYCQFGNASRLEDMKTCLVENGFTDSHADLERLQAIGDPEHVDRLKDVSREKMAGVIACMFQRRHGNKNLNEALQNLVERDDKVTEEERKKMLETLKSCNANATGDNIKLLSCLNIMAPPFDVLIAAFRDLDDSVGICFPRCNVTIGEMYKMQKNMEMKTKVKDLLKIVNEQKMGCFMTCIVDEEAKINRLSPPFLRVLTDRINKSENHDEDQKREMLKTLSKCNAQVAEVKDKTYEMIKCVNMFKPPFIDIY
;
A
#
# COMPACT_ATOMS: atom_id res chain seq x y z
N MET A 1 -16.80 -3.89 -20.03
CA MET A 1 -16.90 -4.04 -18.56
C MET A 1 -16.37 -5.41 -18.15
N LYS A 2 -15.06 -5.59 -17.90
CA LYS A 2 -14.42 -6.77 -17.21
C LYS A 2 -12.87 -6.66 -17.13
N THR A 3 -12.37 -5.43 -17.18
CA THR A 3 -10.98 -5.01 -17.51
C THR A 3 -10.02 -5.03 -16.30
N PHE A 4 -10.52 -5.25 -15.09
CA PHE A 4 -9.80 -4.86 -13.86
C PHE A 4 -9.43 -6.01 -12.94
N THR A 5 -9.66 -7.22 -13.42
CA THR A 5 -9.94 -8.41 -12.62
C THR A 5 -8.65 -9.16 -12.20
N ILE A 6 -7.48 -8.54 -12.16
CA ILE A 6 -6.24 -9.20 -11.67
C ILE A 6 -5.62 -8.43 -10.52
N ILE A 7 -5.29 -7.15 -10.72
CA ILE A 7 -4.87 -6.28 -9.62
C ILE A 7 -5.99 -6.20 -8.57
N LEU A 8 -7.26 -6.28 -8.99
CA LEU A 8 -8.41 -6.37 -8.09
C LEU A 8 -8.91 -7.79 -7.78
N ILE A 9 -8.63 -8.90 -8.48
CA ILE A 9 -9.13 -10.21 -7.97
C ILE A 9 -8.25 -10.73 -6.86
N LEU A 10 -6.94 -10.60 -7.03
CA LEU A 10 -6.01 -11.11 -6.04
C LEU A 10 -5.92 -10.15 -4.84
N GLY A 11 -6.09 -8.83 -5.07
CA GLY A 11 -6.33 -7.82 -4.03
C GLY A 11 -7.73 -7.84 -3.39
N LYS A 12 -8.86 -7.95 -4.12
CA LYS A 12 -10.21 -7.74 -3.51
C LYS A 12 -10.65 -8.80 -2.52
N ALA A 13 -10.27 -10.07 -2.71
CA ALA A 13 -10.59 -11.09 -1.72
C ALA A 13 -9.95 -10.73 -0.38
N TYR A 14 -8.74 -10.20 -0.38
CA TYR A 14 -8.07 -9.75 0.84
C TYR A 14 -8.48 -8.34 1.29
N CYS A 15 -8.73 -7.38 0.39
CA CYS A 15 -9.24 -6.06 0.77
C CYS A 15 -10.59 -6.16 1.47
N GLN A 16 -11.46 -7.13 1.13
CA GLN A 16 -12.73 -7.29 1.85
C GLN A 16 -12.57 -7.94 3.23
N PHE A 17 -11.74 -8.97 3.37
CA PHE A 17 -11.47 -9.61 4.66
C PHE A 17 -10.61 -8.72 5.59
N GLY A 18 -9.59 -8.08 5.03
CA GLY A 18 -8.73 -7.10 5.69
C GLY A 18 -9.49 -5.85 6.11
N ASN A 19 -10.47 -5.35 5.32
CA ASN A 19 -11.30 -4.22 5.74
C ASN A 19 -12.24 -4.57 6.90
N ALA A 20 -12.78 -5.80 6.95
CA ALA A 20 -13.64 -6.23 8.05
C ALA A 20 -12.85 -6.43 9.36
N SER A 21 -11.71 -7.13 9.31
CA SER A 21 -10.84 -7.30 10.49
C SER A 21 -10.23 -5.98 10.93
N ARG A 22 -9.83 -5.12 9.99
CA ARG A 22 -9.29 -3.79 10.28
C ARG A 22 -10.32 -2.86 10.90
N LEU A 23 -11.56 -2.91 10.44
CA LEU A 23 -12.64 -2.17 11.09
C LEU A 23 -12.80 -2.66 12.52
N GLU A 24 -12.86 -3.97 12.75
CA GLU A 24 -12.99 -4.53 14.10
C GLU A 24 -11.81 -4.16 15.01
N ASP A 25 -10.57 -4.20 14.52
CA ASP A 25 -9.39 -3.76 15.25
C ASP A 25 -9.41 -2.26 15.56
N MET A 26 -9.82 -1.41 14.60
CA MET A 26 -9.99 0.02 14.82
C MET A 26 -11.00 0.30 15.93
N LYS A 27 -12.16 -0.36 15.89
CA LYS A 27 -13.20 -0.25 16.91
C LYS A 27 -12.72 -0.70 18.28
N THR A 28 -12.04 -1.83 18.33
CA THR A 28 -11.48 -2.38 19.57
C THR A 28 -10.46 -1.41 20.17
N CYS A 29 -9.53 -0.90 19.35
CA CYS A 29 -8.54 0.08 19.81
C CYS A 29 -9.16 1.41 20.28
N LEU A 30 -10.25 1.86 19.65
CA LEU A 30 -11.00 3.02 20.11
C LEU A 30 -11.56 2.77 21.53
N VAL A 31 -12.24 1.64 21.75
CA VAL A 31 -12.81 1.31 23.07
C VAL A 31 -11.74 1.16 24.14
N GLU A 32 -10.64 0.44 23.85
CA GLU A 32 -9.52 0.24 24.77
C GLU A 32 -8.88 1.56 25.22
N ASN A 33 -8.96 2.61 24.40
CA ASN A 33 -8.42 3.94 24.69
C ASN A 33 -9.49 4.96 25.14
N GLY A 34 -10.66 4.47 25.56
CA GLY A 34 -11.70 5.27 26.21
C GLY A 34 -12.52 6.13 25.24
N PHE A 35 -12.72 5.66 24.01
CA PHE A 35 -13.76 6.10 23.09
C PHE A 35 -14.97 5.15 23.14
N THR A 36 -16.06 5.50 22.43
CA THR A 36 -17.35 4.82 22.54
C THR A 36 -17.68 3.86 21.39
N ASP A 37 -16.73 3.62 20.47
CA ASP A 37 -16.98 2.97 19.16
C ASP A 37 -18.19 3.58 18.41
N SER A 38 -18.40 4.89 18.61
CA SER A 38 -19.44 5.59 17.88
C SER A 38 -19.00 5.84 16.45
N HIS A 39 -19.97 6.04 15.54
CA HIS A 39 -19.66 6.50 14.19
C HIS A 39 -18.79 7.78 14.21
N ALA A 40 -19.05 8.68 15.15
CA ALA A 40 -18.27 9.90 15.34
C ALA A 40 -16.80 9.62 15.73
N ASP A 41 -16.52 8.58 16.51
CA ASP A 41 -15.15 8.20 16.90
C ASP A 41 -14.36 7.63 15.71
N LEU A 42 -15.03 6.85 14.85
CA LEU A 42 -14.45 6.39 13.59
C LEU A 42 -14.20 7.56 12.63
N GLU A 43 -15.13 8.50 12.53
CA GLU A 43 -14.96 9.71 11.71
C GLU A 43 -13.80 10.60 12.21
N ARG A 44 -13.59 10.70 13.52
CA ARG A 44 -12.42 11.40 14.11
C ARG A 44 -11.11 10.74 13.67
N LEU A 45 -11.03 9.41 13.73
CA LEU A 45 -9.84 8.69 13.27
C LEU A 45 -9.62 8.85 11.76
N GLN A 46 -10.69 8.93 10.97
CA GLN A 46 -10.64 9.19 9.53
C GLN A 46 -10.25 10.64 9.19
N ALA A 47 -10.54 11.60 10.08
CA ALA A 47 -10.19 13.01 9.89
C ALA A 47 -8.68 13.30 10.03
N ILE A 48 -7.89 12.39 10.60
CA ILE A 48 -6.43 12.58 10.69
C ILE A 48 -5.84 12.63 9.28
N GLY A 49 -5.09 13.69 9.00
CA GLY A 49 -4.46 13.96 7.70
C GLY A 49 -5.44 14.37 6.59
N ASP A 50 -6.70 14.66 6.94
CA ASP A 50 -7.71 15.21 6.05
C ASP A 50 -7.96 16.70 6.37
N PRO A 51 -7.46 17.63 5.52
CA PRO A 51 -7.63 19.06 5.74
C PRO A 51 -9.10 19.51 5.80
N GLU A 52 -10.02 18.82 5.11
CA GLU A 52 -11.43 19.20 5.07
C GLU A 52 -12.16 18.86 6.39
N HIS A 53 -11.57 17.97 7.19
CA HIS A 53 -12.20 17.43 8.39
C HIS A 53 -11.41 17.70 9.69
N VAL A 54 -10.39 18.56 9.65
CA VAL A 54 -9.56 18.90 10.82
C VAL A 54 -10.35 19.38 12.04
N ASP A 55 -11.51 20.02 11.81
CA ASP A 55 -12.40 20.51 12.86
C ASP A 55 -12.92 19.38 13.76
N ARG A 56 -13.03 18.15 13.25
CA ARG A 56 -13.46 16.98 14.01
C ARG A 56 -12.43 16.56 15.07
N LEU A 57 -11.20 17.05 14.98
CA LEU A 57 -10.08 16.71 15.87
C LEU A 57 -9.89 17.69 17.03
N LYS A 58 -10.57 18.85 17.04
CA LYS A 58 -10.31 19.95 17.99
C LYS A 58 -10.40 19.53 19.47
N ASP A 59 -11.36 18.68 19.80
CA ASP A 59 -11.62 18.24 21.18
C ASP A 59 -11.10 16.83 21.47
N VAL A 60 -10.33 16.26 20.55
CA VAL A 60 -9.81 14.90 20.68
C VAL A 60 -8.53 14.92 21.53
N SER A 61 -8.50 14.10 22.58
CA SER A 61 -7.27 13.92 23.37
C SER A 61 -6.17 13.30 22.51
N ARG A 62 -5.03 14.01 22.41
CA ARG A 62 -3.83 13.55 21.69
C ARG A 62 -3.32 12.22 22.23
N GLU A 63 -3.28 12.09 23.55
CA GLU A 63 -2.79 10.88 24.22
C GLU A 63 -3.71 9.69 23.94
N LYS A 64 -5.03 9.88 24.02
CA LYS A 64 -5.99 8.82 23.67
C LYS A 64 -5.85 8.40 22.21
N MET A 65 -5.75 9.36 21.29
CA MET A 65 -5.58 9.04 19.88
C MET A 65 -4.23 8.38 19.57
N ALA A 66 -3.16 8.80 20.25
CA ALA A 66 -1.86 8.12 20.19
C ALA A 66 -1.97 6.67 20.66
N GLY A 67 -2.75 6.42 21.73
CA GLY A 67 -3.09 5.08 22.19
C GLY A 67 -3.83 4.23 21.15
N VAL A 68 -4.80 4.81 20.44
CA VAL A 68 -5.52 4.13 19.35
C VAL A 68 -4.56 3.73 18.23
N ILE A 69 -3.70 4.65 17.76
CA ILE A 69 -2.74 4.37 16.69
C ILE A 69 -1.69 3.34 17.14
N ALA A 70 -1.18 3.42 18.37
CA ALA A 70 -0.27 2.44 18.93
C ALA A 70 -0.91 1.04 19.01
N CYS A 71 -2.17 0.96 19.45
CA CYS A 71 -2.93 -0.29 19.49
C CYS A 71 -3.12 -0.88 18.10
N MET A 72 -3.51 -0.07 17.11
CA MET A 72 -3.66 -0.50 15.72
C MET A 72 -2.33 -1.04 15.17
N PHE A 73 -1.21 -0.37 15.45
CA PHE A 73 0.11 -0.83 15.07
C PHE A 73 0.46 -2.18 15.71
N GLN A 74 0.27 -2.31 17.02
CA GLN A 74 0.58 -3.53 17.75
C GLN A 74 -0.24 -4.72 17.25
N ARG A 75 -1.55 -4.55 17.00
CA ARG A 75 -2.42 -5.61 16.47
C ARG A 75 -2.01 -6.05 15.08
N ARG A 76 -1.63 -5.09 14.25
CA ARG A 76 -1.24 -5.31 12.85
C ARG A 76 0.15 -5.91 12.67
N HIS A 77 1.10 -5.47 13.48
CA HIS A 77 2.51 -5.73 13.27
C HIS A 77 3.18 -6.48 14.42
N GLY A 78 2.44 -6.80 15.49
CA GLY A 78 3.00 -7.37 16.70
C GLY A 78 4.06 -6.47 17.31
N ASN A 79 5.15 -7.06 17.79
CA ASN A 79 6.25 -6.35 18.46
C ASN A 79 7.24 -5.67 17.50
N LYS A 80 6.83 -5.30 16.28
CA LYS A 80 7.69 -4.54 15.36
C LYS A 80 7.97 -3.15 15.93
N ASN A 81 9.04 -2.53 15.45
CA ASN A 81 9.46 -1.21 15.91
C ASN A 81 8.68 -0.09 15.21
N LEU A 82 7.80 0.59 15.94
CA LEU A 82 7.02 1.72 15.42
C LEU A 82 7.91 2.90 14.97
N ASN A 83 9.02 3.16 15.67
CA ASN A 83 9.94 4.22 15.30
C ASN A 83 10.59 3.95 13.92
N GLU A 84 10.99 2.71 13.64
CA GLU A 84 11.50 2.34 12.31
C GLU A 84 10.42 2.49 11.23
N ALA A 85 9.17 2.11 11.53
CA ALA A 85 8.06 2.31 10.60
C ALA A 85 7.82 3.80 10.29
N LEU A 86 7.85 4.66 11.32
CA LEU A 86 7.71 6.11 11.17
C LEU A 86 8.88 6.73 10.38
N GLN A 87 10.12 6.29 10.62
CA GLN A 87 11.29 6.74 9.84
C GLN A 87 11.12 6.44 8.35
N ASN A 88 10.72 5.21 8.02
CA ASN A 88 10.44 4.81 6.64
C ASN A 88 9.31 5.63 6.00
N LEU A 89 8.30 6.04 6.78
CA LEU A 89 7.22 6.90 6.28
C LEU A 89 7.70 8.33 6.03
N VAL A 90 8.50 8.90 6.95
CA VAL A 90 9.09 10.25 6.76
C VAL A 90 9.96 10.29 5.50
N GLU A 91 10.77 9.27 5.23
CA GLU A 91 11.62 9.21 4.04
C GLU A 91 10.82 9.13 2.72
N ARG A 92 9.57 8.64 2.79
CA ARG A 92 8.69 8.47 1.63
C ARG A 92 7.66 9.58 1.47
N ASP A 93 7.67 10.56 2.37
CA ASP A 93 6.80 11.72 2.26
C ASP A 93 7.31 12.67 1.18
N ASP A 94 6.63 12.68 0.04
CA ASP A 94 6.92 13.54 -1.10
C ASP A 94 6.18 14.89 -1.04
N LYS A 95 5.45 15.17 0.05
CA LYS A 95 4.76 16.45 0.26
C LYS A 95 5.58 17.48 1.04
N VAL A 96 6.62 17.04 1.73
CA VAL A 96 7.48 17.91 2.56
C VAL A 96 8.81 18.22 1.85
N THR A 97 9.42 19.36 2.17
CA THR A 97 10.76 19.70 1.65
C THR A 97 11.84 18.86 2.32
N GLU A 98 13.06 18.84 1.78
CA GLU A 98 14.19 18.12 2.40
C GLU A 98 14.54 18.70 3.78
N GLU A 99 14.42 20.02 3.97
CA GLU A 99 14.61 20.65 5.28
C GLU A 99 13.53 20.22 6.28
N GLU A 100 12.27 20.14 5.83
CA GLU A 100 11.16 19.69 6.67
C GLU A 100 11.27 18.21 7.01
N ARG A 101 11.64 17.36 6.03
CA ARG A 101 11.97 15.95 6.25
C ARG A 101 13.05 15.78 7.32
N LYS A 102 14.14 16.55 7.22
CA LYS A 102 15.22 16.51 8.21
C LYS A 102 14.72 16.88 9.61
N LYS A 103 13.91 17.93 9.72
CA LYS A 103 13.28 18.32 10.99
C LYS A 103 12.38 17.22 11.55
N MET A 104 11.56 16.58 10.70
CA MET A 104 10.72 15.46 11.11
C MET A 104 11.54 14.29 11.66
N LEU A 105 12.64 13.92 10.99
CA LEU A 105 13.55 12.86 11.46
C LEU A 105 14.22 13.22 12.80
N GLU A 106 14.64 14.48 12.97
CA GLU A 106 15.21 14.98 14.22
C GLU A 106 14.20 14.97 15.37
N THR A 107 12.97 15.44 15.12
CA THR A 107 11.86 15.37 16.09
C THR A 107 11.55 13.93 16.47
N LEU A 108 11.47 13.02 15.49
CA LEU A 108 11.22 11.60 15.72
C LEU A 108 12.31 10.96 16.57
N LYS A 109 13.59 11.24 16.27
CA LYS A 109 14.72 10.77 17.07
C LYS A 109 14.65 11.25 18.52
N SER A 110 14.34 12.53 18.72
CA SER A 110 14.19 13.13 20.07
C SER A 110 13.03 12.50 20.85
N CYS A 111 11.86 12.40 20.22
CA CYS A 111 10.68 11.78 20.85
C CYS A 111 10.91 10.32 21.20
N ASN A 112 11.57 9.54 20.32
CA ASN A 112 11.86 8.14 20.58
C ASN A 112 12.83 7.94 21.75
N ALA A 113 13.84 8.80 21.88
CA ALA A 113 14.76 8.76 23.03
C ALA A 113 14.02 8.99 24.36
N ASN A 114 13.05 9.91 24.38
CA ASN A 114 12.24 10.21 25.57
C ASN A 114 11.17 9.15 25.85
N ALA A 115 10.69 8.45 24.81
CA ALA A 115 9.63 7.47 24.91
C ALA A 115 10.11 6.14 25.52
N THR A 116 11.41 5.80 25.44
CA THR A 116 11.98 4.57 26.02
C THR A 116 11.24 3.28 25.62
N GLY A 117 10.76 3.21 24.37
CA GLY A 117 9.99 2.06 23.85
C GLY A 117 8.47 2.13 24.07
N ASP A 118 7.96 3.16 24.72
CA ASP A 118 6.53 3.42 24.87
C ASP A 118 5.96 4.10 23.61
N ASN A 119 5.24 3.34 22.79
CA ASN A 119 4.66 3.83 21.54
C ASN A 119 3.64 4.96 21.75
N ILE A 120 2.92 4.99 22.88
CA ILE A 120 1.94 6.04 23.17
C ILE A 120 2.67 7.35 23.47
N LYS A 121 3.74 7.30 24.28
CA LYS A 121 4.59 8.47 24.54
C LYS A 121 5.27 8.98 23.27
N LEU A 122 5.77 8.08 22.43
CA LEU A 122 6.37 8.42 21.15
C LEU A 122 5.37 9.21 20.27
N LEU A 123 4.19 8.65 20.02
CA LEU A 123 3.18 9.26 19.16
C LEU A 123 2.60 10.55 19.77
N SER A 124 2.44 10.62 21.09
CA SER A 124 2.00 11.84 21.77
C SER A 124 2.99 12.98 21.62
N CYS A 125 4.30 12.68 21.68
CA CYS A 125 5.37 13.65 21.47
C CYS A 125 5.41 14.21 20.03
N LEU A 126 5.11 13.37 19.03
CA LEU A 126 5.11 13.75 17.61
C LEU A 126 3.94 14.65 17.19
N ASN A 127 2.91 14.80 18.02
CA ASN A 127 1.67 15.51 17.68
C ASN A 127 1.00 14.98 16.40
N ILE A 128 0.70 13.68 16.40
CA ILE A 128 0.23 12.90 15.24
C ILE A 128 -1.09 13.34 14.58
N MET A 129 -1.83 14.28 15.18
CA MET A 129 -3.07 14.82 14.62
C MET A 129 -2.86 16.15 13.89
N ALA A 130 -1.61 16.63 13.79
CA ALA A 130 -1.26 17.87 13.12
C ALA A 130 -0.14 17.68 12.09
N PRO A 131 -0.05 18.57 11.09
CA PRO A 131 1.07 18.60 10.16
C PRO A 131 2.42 18.75 10.87
N PRO A 132 3.48 18.13 10.33
CA PRO A 132 3.49 17.27 9.13
C PRO A 132 3.22 15.77 9.42
N PHE A 133 3.03 15.38 10.69
CA PHE A 133 2.93 13.96 11.07
C PHE A 133 1.55 13.33 10.82
N ASP A 134 0.50 14.14 10.71
CA ASP A 134 -0.86 13.70 10.39
C ASP A 134 -0.95 12.94 9.06
N VAL A 135 -0.21 13.38 8.03
CA VAL A 135 -0.12 12.69 6.72
C VAL A 135 0.44 11.28 6.88
N LEU A 136 1.44 11.10 7.75
CA LEU A 136 2.04 9.78 7.99
C LEU A 136 1.07 8.85 8.70
N ILE A 137 0.30 9.37 9.65
CA ILE A 137 -0.71 8.59 10.36
C ILE A 137 -1.89 8.26 9.45
N ALA A 138 -2.31 9.16 8.58
CA ALA A 138 -3.29 8.87 7.54
C ALA A 138 -2.79 7.74 6.63
N ALA A 139 -1.54 7.81 6.17
CA ALA A 139 -0.95 6.74 5.35
C ALA A 139 -0.87 5.41 6.11
N PHE A 140 -0.47 5.44 7.37
CA PHE A 140 -0.43 4.27 8.24
C PHE A 140 -1.82 3.65 8.43
N ARG A 141 -2.85 4.48 8.66
CA ARG A 141 -4.24 4.06 8.74
C ARG A 141 -4.63 3.39 7.43
N ASP A 142 -4.47 4.10 6.31
CA ASP A 142 -5.08 3.78 5.01
C ASP A 142 -4.45 2.60 4.26
N LEU A 143 -3.19 2.28 4.54
CA LEU A 143 -2.51 1.13 3.97
C LEU A 143 -3.17 -0.21 4.41
N ASP A 144 -3.65 -0.98 3.44
CA ASP A 144 -4.03 -2.39 3.60
C ASP A 144 -2.76 -3.24 3.76
N ASP A 145 -2.73 -4.16 4.71
CA ASP A 145 -1.54 -4.95 5.04
C ASP A 145 -1.04 -5.88 3.93
N SER A 146 -1.94 -6.35 3.07
CA SER A 146 -1.61 -7.30 2.00
C SER A 146 -0.80 -6.68 0.86
N VAL A 147 -1.06 -5.41 0.56
CA VAL A 147 -0.40 -4.65 -0.51
C VAL A 147 0.50 -3.54 0.07
N GLY A 148 0.28 -3.19 1.32
CA GLY A 148 0.90 -2.06 1.99
C GLY A 148 2.40 -2.19 2.15
N ILE A 149 2.90 -3.43 2.30
CA ILE A 149 4.33 -3.74 2.35
C ILE A 149 5.04 -3.49 1.01
N CYS A 150 4.30 -3.52 -0.10
CA CYS A 150 4.87 -3.37 -1.43
C CYS A 150 5.20 -1.92 -1.79
N PHE A 151 4.47 -0.95 -1.23
CA PHE A 151 4.79 0.47 -1.45
C PHE A 151 6.18 0.85 -0.93
N PRO A 152 6.56 0.59 0.35
CA PRO A 152 7.92 0.87 0.81
C PRO A 152 8.97 0.00 0.12
N ARG A 153 8.69 -1.30 -0.11
CA ARG A 153 9.63 -2.21 -0.80
C ARG A 153 10.02 -1.72 -2.20
N CYS A 154 9.10 -1.02 -2.88
CA CYS A 154 9.28 -0.54 -4.25
C CYS A 154 9.48 0.96 -4.35
N ASN A 155 9.80 1.62 -3.23
CA ASN A 155 10.08 3.06 -3.15
C ASN A 155 8.95 3.91 -3.77
N VAL A 156 7.70 3.51 -3.58
CA VAL A 156 6.53 4.29 -3.96
C VAL A 156 6.27 5.33 -2.86
N THR A 157 6.16 6.60 -3.21
CA THR A 157 5.92 7.68 -2.24
C THR A 157 4.50 7.65 -1.68
N ILE A 158 4.24 8.37 -0.60
CA ILE A 158 2.90 8.48 -0.01
C ILE A 158 1.93 9.15 -1.01
N GLY A 159 2.37 10.19 -1.71
CA GLY A 159 1.60 10.88 -2.74
C GLY A 159 1.31 10.00 -3.97
N GLU A 160 2.29 9.23 -4.44
CA GLU A 160 2.09 8.24 -5.51
C GLU A 160 1.05 7.18 -5.10
N MET A 161 1.15 6.65 -3.88
CA MET A 161 0.21 5.67 -3.32
C MET A 161 -1.24 6.16 -3.37
N TYR A 162 -1.53 7.36 -2.83
CA TYR A 162 -2.90 7.90 -2.85
C TYR A 162 -3.41 8.16 -4.28
N LYS A 163 -2.55 8.65 -5.17
CA LYS A 163 -2.90 8.84 -6.59
C LYS A 163 -3.22 7.50 -7.25
N MET A 164 -2.44 6.45 -6.98
CA MET A 164 -2.69 5.09 -7.47
C MET A 164 -4.02 4.54 -6.94
N GLN A 165 -4.31 4.69 -5.64
CA GLN A 165 -5.57 4.25 -5.04
C GLN A 165 -6.78 4.93 -5.70
N LYS A 166 -6.75 6.26 -5.82
CA LYS A 166 -7.81 7.03 -6.50
C LYS A 166 -7.99 6.60 -7.97
N ASN A 167 -6.88 6.36 -8.67
CA ASN A 167 -6.89 5.83 -10.05
C ASN A 167 -7.57 4.44 -10.10
N MET A 168 -7.26 3.55 -9.16
CA MET A 168 -7.88 2.23 -9.05
C MET A 168 -9.39 2.29 -8.78
N GLU A 169 -9.86 3.21 -7.93
CA GLU A 169 -11.29 3.44 -7.67
C GLU A 169 -12.03 3.90 -8.93
N MET A 170 -11.38 4.75 -9.72
CA MET A 170 -11.91 5.27 -10.98
C MET A 170 -11.87 4.25 -12.14
N LYS A 171 -11.36 3.02 -11.92
CA LYS A 171 -11.24 1.95 -12.93
C LYS A 171 -10.50 2.40 -14.19
N THR A 172 -9.43 3.18 -14.05
CA THR A 172 -8.60 3.68 -15.17
C THR A 172 -7.55 2.69 -15.64
N LYS A 173 -7.17 2.72 -16.92
CA LYS A 173 -6.30 1.69 -17.51
C LYS A 173 -4.89 1.68 -16.87
N VAL A 174 -4.18 0.55 -16.90
CA VAL A 174 -2.79 0.42 -16.38
C VAL A 174 -1.85 1.50 -16.93
N LYS A 175 -2.04 1.91 -18.18
CA LYS A 175 -1.30 3.02 -18.81
C LYS A 175 -1.40 4.35 -18.05
N ASP A 176 -2.49 4.59 -17.33
CA ASP A 176 -2.69 5.81 -16.54
C ASP A 176 -1.95 5.74 -15.20
N LEU A 177 -1.72 4.53 -14.66
CA LEU A 177 -0.83 4.34 -13.51
C LEU A 177 0.63 4.65 -13.84
N LEU A 178 1.06 4.40 -15.09
CA LEU A 178 2.41 4.73 -15.56
C LEU A 178 2.68 6.24 -15.64
N LYS A 179 1.63 7.08 -15.58
CA LYS A 179 1.75 8.54 -15.44
C LYS A 179 2.00 8.98 -13.99
N ILE A 180 1.73 8.08 -13.03
CA ILE A 180 1.86 8.33 -11.59
C ILE A 180 3.18 7.74 -11.09
N VAL A 181 3.46 6.48 -11.43
CA VAL A 181 4.68 5.75 -11.07
C VAL A 181 5.37 5.24 -12.32
N ASN A 182 6.71 5.27 -12.34
CA ASN A 182 7.46 4.78 -13.50
C ASN A 182 7.39 3.24 -13.64
N GLU A 183 7.77 2.73 -14.82
CA GLU A 183 7.75 1.29 -15.14
C GLU A 183 8.54 0.43 -14.14
N GLN A 184 9.65 0.94 -13.62
CA GLN A 184 10.48 0.21 -12.66
C GLN A 184 9.77 0.00 -11.32
N LYS A 185 9.24 1.08 -10.74
CA LYS A 185 8.45 1.03 -9.49
C LYS A 185 7.21 0.16 -9.68
N MET A 186 6.51 0.31 -10.82
CA MET A 186 5.32 -0.48 -11.13
C MET A 186 5.64 -1.97 -11.29
N GLY A 187 6.74 -2.31 -11.97
CA GLY A 187 7.20 -3.70 -12.12
C GLY A 187 7.57 -4.32 -10.78
N CYS A 188 8.29 -3.59 -9.93
CA CYS A 188 8.58 -4.02 -8.56
C CYS A 188 7.27 -4.23 -7.78
N PHE A 189 6.36 -3.28 -7.82
CA PHE A 189 5.12 -3.31 -7.05
C PHE A 189 4.24 -4.51 -7.43
N MET A 190 4.08 -4.77 -8.73
CA MET A 190 3.37 -5.95 -9.22
C MET A 190 4.04 -7.26 -8.82
N THR A 191 5.38 -7.31 -8.87
CA THR A 191 6.14 -8.49 -8.41
C THR A 191 5.89 -8.74 -6.93
N CYS A 192 5.98 -7.69 -6.10
CA CYS A 192 5.76 -7.80 -4.68
C CYS A 192 4.35 -8.31 -4.35
N ILE A 193 3.31 -7.78 -5.02
CA ILE A 193 1.94 -8.26 -4.83
C ILE A 193 1.83 -9.76 -5.12
N VAL A 194 2.37 -10.21 -6.26
CA VAL A 194 2.38 -11.62 -6.63
C VAL A 194 3.09 -12.49 -5.59
N ASP A 195 4.23 -12.04 -5.09
CA ASP A 195 5.01 -12.76 -4.08
C ASP A 195 4.25 -12.84 -2.74
N GLU A 196 3.65 -11.75 -2.27
CA GLU A 196 2.87 -11.72 -1.03
C GLU A 196 1.63 -12.60 -1.13
N GLU A 197 0.94 -12.59 -2.28
CA GLU A 197 -0.20 -13.47 -2.53
C GLU A 197 0.19 -14.95 -2.57
N ALA A 198 1.35 -15.29 -3.14
CA ALA A 198 1.85 -16.66 -3.15
C ALA A 198 2.19 -17.18 -1.74
N LYS A 199 2.66 -16.30 -0.84
CA LYS A 199 2.92 -16.66 0.57
C LYS A 199 1.63 -16.98 1.32
N ILE A 200 0.59 -16.18 1.09
CA ILE A 200 -0.69 -16.27 1.80
C ILE A 200 -1.53 -17.42 1.23
N ASN A 201 -1.76 -17.38 -0.08
CA ASN A 201 -2.52 -18.39 -0.80
C ASN A 201 -1.55 -19.38 -1.44
N ARG A 202 -1.26 -20.49 -0.74
CA ARG A 202 -0.53 -21.64 -1.31
C ARG A 202 -1.15 -22.22 -2.60
N LEU A 203 -2.33 -21.71 -2.99
CA LEU A 203 -3.11 -22.06 -4.16
C LEU A 203 -3.09 -21.00 -5.27
N SER A 204 -2.44 -19.84 -5.06
CA SER A 204 -2.40 -18.78 -6.08
C SER A 204 -1.68 -19.29 -7.33
N PRO A 205 -2.28 -19.19 -8.53
CA PRO A 205 -1.63 -19.61 -9.76
C PRO A 205 -0.33 -18.81 -9.96
N PRO A 206 0.80 -19.45 -10.35
CA PRO A 206 2.02 -18.73 -10.67
C PRO A 206 1.75 -17.62 -11.69
N PHE A 207 2.42 -16.47 -11.56
CA PHE A 207 2.28 -15.30 -12.45
C PHE A 207 2.15 -15.66 -13.94
N LEU A 208 2.97 -16.61 -14.40
CA LEU A 208 2.96 -17.13 -15.77
C LEU A 208 1.60 -17.68 -16.21
N ARG A 209 0.94 -18.45 -15.34
CA ARG A 209 -0.39 -19.02 -15.60
C ARG A 209 -1.45 -17.93 -15.67
N VAL A 210 -1.41 -16.98 -14.73
CA VAL A 210 -2.34 -15.84 -14.72
C VAL A 210 -2.21 -15.03 -16.01
N LEU A 211 -0.98 -14.75 -16.44
CA LEU A 211 -0.72 -14.00 -17.66
C LEU A 211 -1.15 -14.77 -18.92
N THR A 212 -0.87 -16.07 -18.98
CA THR A 212 -1.31 -16.97 -20.07
C THR A 212 -2.83 -16.97 -20.23
N ASP A 213 -3.56 -17.16 -19.11
CA ASP A 213 -5.03 -17.18 -19.11
C ASP A 213 -5.61 -15.86 -19.62
N ARG A 214 -4.91 -14.75 -19.42
CA ARG A 214 -5.36 -13.41 -19.81
C ARG A 214 -5.10 -13.09 -21.26
N ILE A 215 -3.96 -13.52 -21.78
CA ILE A 215 -3.70 -13.46 -23.23
C ILE A 215 -4.81 -14.22 -23.95
N ASN A 216 -5.12 -15.44 -23.52
CA ASN A 216 -6.17 -16.27 -24.12
C ASN A 216 -7.57 -15.61 -24.05
N LYS A 217 -7.89 -14.96 -22.92
CA LYS A 217 -9.17 -14.28 -22.68
C LYS A 217 -9.23 -12.85 -23.21
N SER A 218 -8.16 -12.32 -23.81
CA SER A 218 -8.13 -10.93 -24.26
C SER A 218 -9.09 -10.73 -25.43
N GLU A 219 -9.97 -9.75 -25.31
CA GLU A 219 -10.88 -9.31 -26.39
C GLU A 219 -10.25 -8.22 -27.27
N ASN A 220 -9.13 -7.63 -26.83
CA ASN A 220 -8.43 -6.55 -27.53
C ASN A 220 -7.41 -7.06 -28.56
N HIS A 221 -7.20 -8.38 -28.64
CA HIS A 221 -6.20 -9.01 -29.47
C HIS A 221 -6.82 -10.10 -30.34
N ASP A 222 -6.40 -10.17 -31.60
CA ASP A 222 -6.72 -11.29 -32.49
C ASP A 222 -5.90 -12.55 -32.13
N GLU A 223 -6.24 -13.68 -32.76
CA GLU A 223 -5.60 -14.97 -32.46
C GLU A 223 -4.10 -15.03 -32.85
N ASP A 224 -3.67 -14.26 -33.84
CA ASP A 224 -2.27 -14.20 -34.24
C ASP A 224 -1.46 -13.37 -33.24
N GLN A 225 -2.00 -12.23 -32.79
CA GLN A 225 -1.44 -11.42 -31.71
C GLN A 225 -1.32 -12.24 -30.42
N LYS A 226 -2.37 -12.96 -30.02
CA LYS A 226 -2.33 -13.85 -28.84
C LYS A 226 -1.24 -14.91 -28.98
N ARG A 227 -1.10 -15.53 -30.16
CA ARG A 227 -0.07 -16.55 -30.42
C ARG A 227 1.34 -15.99 -30.27
N GLU A 228 1.62 -14.81 -30.83
CA GLU A 228 2.93 -14.16 -30.70
C GLU A 228 3.21 -13.71 -29.25
N MET A 229 2.18 -13.26 -28.52
CA MET A 229 2.30 -12.96 -27.09
C MET A 229 2.66 -14.20 -26.27
N LEU A 230 1.99 -15.34 -26.50
CA LEU A 230 2.30 -16.61 -25.83
C LEU A 230 3.71 -17.12 -26.16
N LYS A 231 4.14 -16.97 -27.42
CA LYS A 231 5.50 -17.32 -27.86
C LYS A 231 6.56 -16.46 -27.17
N THR A 232 6.31 -15.15 -27.08
CA THR A 232 7.17 -14.21 -26.33
C THR A 232 7.24 -14.60 -24.85
N LEU A 233 6.09 -14.89 -24.24
CA LEU A 233 5.99 -15.31 -22.85
C LEU A 233 6.79 -16.61 -22.59
N SER A 234 6.67 -17.61 -23.47
CA SER A 234 7.43 -18.86 -23.38
C SER A 234 8.95 -18.63 -23.51
N LYS A 235 9.37 -17.79 -24.46
CA LYS A 235 10.79 -17.43 -24.65
C LYS A 235 11.35 -16.76 -23.40
N CYS A 236 10.62 -15.79 -22.85
CA CYS A 236 11.02 -15.11 -21.63
C CYS A 236 11.10 -16.06 -20.44
N ASN A 237 10.12 -16.95 -20.25
CA ASN A 237 10.16 -17.94 -19.18
C ASN A 237 11.38 -18.85 -19.21
N ALA A 238 11.84 -19.24 -20.41
CA ALA A 238 13.06 -20.01 -20.57
C ALA A 238 14.32 -19.19 -20.18
N GLN A 239 14.36 -17.91 -20.54
CA GLN A 239 15.49 -17.03 -20.23
C GLN A 239 15.65 -16.73 -18.73
N VAL A 240 14.54 -16.68 -17.98
CA VAL A 240 14.55 -16.30 -16.56
C VAL A 240 14.42 -17.49 -15.61
N ALA A 241 14.57 -18.73 -16.09
CA ALA A 241 14.26 -19.93 -15.33
C ALA A 241 15.09 -20.10 -14.04
N GLU A 242 16.34 -19.64 -14.02
CA GLU A 242 17.29 -19.80 -12.92
C GLU A 242 17.56 -18.49 -12.14
N VAL A 243 16.74 -17.46 -12.36
CA VAL A 243 16.95 -16.13 -11.74
C VAL A 243 16.16 -16.00 -10.43
N LYS A 244 16.79 -15.40 -9.41
CA LYS A 244 16.25 -15.22 -8.05
C LYS A 244 14.93 -14.42 -7.99
N ASP A 245 14.73 -13.48 -8.92
CA ASP A 245 13.52 -12.63 -9.01
C ASP A 245 12.74 -12.90 -10.31
N LYS A 246 12.41 -14.17 -10.55
CA LYS A 246 11.81 -14.64 -11.80
C LYS A 246 10.60 -13.83 -12.26
N THR A 247 9.70 -13.43 -11.36
CA THR A 247 8.50 -12.65 -11.70
C THR A 247 8.87 -11.26 -12.24
N TYR A 248 9.79 -10.55 -11.59
CA TYR A 248 10.21 -9.22 -12.01
C TYR A 248 10.94 -9.26 -13.35
N GLU A 249 11.84 -10.23 -13.52
CA GLU A 249 12.56 -10.42 -14.78
C GLU A 249 11.63 -10.88 -15.91
N MET A 250 10.58 -11.63 -15.60
CA MET A 250 9.52 -11.94 -16.56
C MET A 250 8.80 -10.66 -17.02
N ILE A 251 8.37 -9.81 -16.08
CA ILE A 251 7.66 -8.54 -16.37
C ILE A 251 8.49 -7.66 -17.30
N LYS A 252 9.80 -7.56 -17.05
CA LYS A 252 10.74 -6.84 -17.92
C LYS A 252 10.87 -7.51 -19.27
N CYS A 253 11.12 -8.81 -19.32
CA CYS A 253 11.40 -9.52 -20.56
C CYS A 253 10.23 -9.43 -21.55
N VAL A 254 8.99 -9.58 -21.06
CA VAL A 254 7.80 -9.45 -21.91
C VAL A 254 7.42 -8.00 -22.24
N ASN A 255 8.13 -7.02 -21.68
CA ASN A 255 7.79 -5.60 -21.76
C ASN A 255 6.33 -5.34 -21.40
N MET A 256 5.93 -5.80 -20.20
CA MET A 256 4.52 -5.82 -19.77
C MET A 256 3.79 -4.47 -19.87
N PHE A 257 4.54 -3.37 -19.78
CA PHE A 257 4.03 -2.00 -19.81
C PHE A 257 4.00 -1.38 -21.22
N LYS A 258 4.18 -2.18 -22.27
CA LYS A 258 4.10 -1.76 -23.67
C LYS A 258 3.15 -2.66 -24.46
N PRO A 259 2.61 -2.18 -25.60
CA PRO A 259 1.87 -3.05 -26.50
C PRO A 259 2.73 -4.23 -26.96
N PRO A 260 2.14 -5.43 -27.13
CA PRO A 260 0.71 -5.72 -26.95
C PRO A 260 0.31 -6.00 -25.48
N PHE A 261 1.25 -6.22 -24.57
CA PHE A 261 0.96 -6.71 -23.22
C PHE A 261 0.20 -5.72 -22.34
N ILE A 262 0.41 -4.41 -22.49
CA ILE A 262 -0.33 -3.40 -21.71
C ILE A 262 -1.81 -3.35 -22.07
N ASP A 263 -2.17 -3.80 -23.27
CA ASP A 263 -3.53 -3.77 -23.80
C ASP A 263 -4.33 -5.04 -23.46
N ILE A 264 -3.73 -5.98 -22.72
CA ILE A 264 -4.43 -7.17 -22.19
C ILE A 264 -5.58 -6.76 -21.26
N TYR A 265 -5.47 -5.58 -20.64
CA TYR A 265 -6.33 -5.08 -19.57
C TYR A 265 -7.49 -4.22 -20.10
#